data_AF-B4WUI5-F1
#
_entry.id   AF-B4WUI5-F1
#
_cell.length_a   1.000
_cell.length_b   1.000
_cell.length_c   1.000
_cell.angle_alpha   90.00
_cell.angle_beta   90.00
_cell.angle_gamma   90.00
#
_symmetry.space_group_name_H-M   'P 1'
#
loop_
_entity.id
_entity.type
_entity.pdbx_description
1 polymer ?
#
loop_
_entity_poly.entity_id
_entity_poly.type
_entity_poly.pdbx_seq_one_letter_code
_entity_poly.pdbx_strand_id
1 'polypeptide(L)'
;MAEKYKSMRLNNSLAQSQSSNIDLISAQEEALIEQTRKVRHNWITSRLDARQRELQRGEVDLIRITQEARLERLEMVKDTQAQALKESCNQYLAQGKAKVRSETHRLLIEQAQQLREEADRIEESFIERIERKQERLKAIKDDRLQQRLADQLDQEIDDFCELQNQLMAKYQSIVSEGI
;
A
#
# COMPACT_ATOMS: atom_id res chain seq x y z
N MET A 1 1.49 15.05 7.97
CA MET A 1 0.84 14.09 8.90
C MET A 1 -0.34 14.71 9.66
N ALA A 2 -0.17 15.88 10.29
CA ALA A 2 -1.24 16.54 11.06
C ALA A 2 -2.49 16.93 10.25
N GLU A 3 -2.33 17.42 9.01
CA GLU A 3 -3.47 17.81 8.15
C GLU A 3 -4.34 16.62 7.69
N LYS A 4 -3.71 15.45 7.49
CA LYS A 4 -4.40 14.22 7.08
C LYS A 4 -5.30 13.68 8.19
N TYR A 5 -4.86 13.79 9.45
CA TYR A 5 -5.66 13.45 10.63
C TYR A 5 -6.82 14.42 10.87
N LYS A 6 -6.62 15.72 10.59
CA LYS A 6 -7.67 16.74 10.71
C LYS A 6 -8.76 16.55 9.64
N SER A 7 -8.36 16.23 8.41
CA SER A 7 -9.26 15.87 7.30
C SER A 7 -10.07 14.60 7.60
N MET A 8 -9.45 13.55 8.14
CA MET A 8 -10.16 12.33 8.53
C MET A 8 -11.19 12.56 9.64
N ARG A 9 -10.90 13.38 10.65
CA ARG A 9 -11.86 13.71 11.72
C ARG A 9 -13.06 14.52 11.21
N LEU A 10 -12.83 15.48 10.32
CA LEU A 10 -13.89 16.26 9.68
C LEU A 10 -14.82 15.36 8.85
N ASN A 11 -14.26 14.46 8.04
CA ASN A 11 -15.02 13.50 7.24
C ASN A 11 -15.83 12.53 8.11
N ASN A 12 -15.28 12.10 9.25
CA ASN A 12 -15.97 11.23 10.18
C ASN A 12 -17.13 11.95 10.89
N SER A 13 -16.97 13.23 11.26
CA SER A 13 -18.07 14.04 11.82
C SER A 13 -19.17 14.32 10.79
N LEU A 14 -18.80 14.54 9.51
CA LEU A 14 -19.76 14.71 8.43
C LEU A 14 -20.55 13.41 8.20
N ALA A 15 -19.88 12.27 8.16
CA ALA A 15 -20.51 10.96 8.02
C ALA A 15 -21.47 10.65 9.19
N GLN A 16 -21.09 10.99 10.43
CA GLN A 16 -21.96 10.85 11.61
C GLN A 16 -23.18 11.77 11.54
N SER A 17 -23.01 13.02 11.10
CA SER A 17 -24.14 13.95 10.92
C SER A 17 -25.09 13.52 9.79
N GLN A 18 -24.56 12.92 8.72
CA GLN A 18 -25.36 12.37 7.63
C GLN A 18 -26.13 11.11 8.06
N SER A 19 -25.50 10.20 8.82
CA SER A 19 -26.18 9.03 9.40
C SER A 19 -27.36 9.45 10.28
N SER A 20 -27.15 10.40 11.20
CA SER A 20 -28.20 10.89 12.10
C SER A 20 -29.38 11.53 11.37
N ASN A 21 -29.14 12.16 10.21
CA ASN A 21 -30.21 12.73 9.39
C ASN A 21 -30.97 11.65 8.61
N ILE A 22 -30.28 10.62 8.11
CA ILE A 22 -30.91 9.46 7.44
C ILE A 22 -31.81 8.71 8.41
N ASP A 23 -31.37 8.51 9.66
CA ASP A 23 -32.15 7.84 10.70
C ASP A 23 -33.41 8.64 11.06
N LEU A 24 -33.29 9.97 11.16
CA LEU A 24 -34.43 10.86 11.43
C LEU A 24 -35.45 10.86 10.29
N ILE A 25 -34.97 10.92 9.03
CA ILE A 25 -35.83 10.86 7.84
C ILE A 25 -36.54 9.50 7.79
N SER A 26 -35.83 8.41 8.06
CA SER A 26 -36.41 7.06 8.07
C SER A 26 -37.52 6.94 9.12
N ALA A 27 -37.32 7.47 10.33
CA ALA A 27 -38.35 7.47 11.38
C ALA A 27 -39.59 8.31 11.01
N GLN A 28 -39.40 9.44 10.32
CA GLN A 28 -40.51 10.26 9.84
C GLN A 28 -41.30 9.57 8.71
N GLU A 29 -40.59 8.91 7.79
CA GLU A 29 -41.20 8.12 6.72
C GLU A 29 -42.02 6.95 7.28
N GLU A 30 -41.50 6.20 8.25
CA GLU A 30 -42.21 5.12 8.91
C GLU A 30 -43.52 5.60 9.58
N ALA A 31 -43.48 6.74 10.27
CA ALA A 31 -44.66 7.32 10.91
C ALA A 31 -45.74 7.72 9.89
N LEU A 32 -45.36 8.30 8.76
CA LEU A 32 -46.26 8.69 7.68
C LEU A 32 -46.86 7.47 6.97
N ILE A 33 -46.06 6.43 6.75
CA ILE A 33 -46.52 5.15 6.18
C ILE A 33 -47.57 4.53 7.09
N GLU A 34 -47.31 4.47 8.40
CA GLU A 34 -48.22 3.87 9.37
C GLU A 34 -49.54 4.66 9.51
N GLN A 35 -49.48 6.00 9.50
CA GLN A 35 -50.67 6.84 9.50
C GLN A 35 -51.51 6.61 8.23
N THR A 36 -50.87 6.57 7.07
CA THR A 36 -51.52 6.31 5.78
C THR A 36 -52.15 4.91 5.75
N ARG A 37 -51.46 3.91 6.31
CA ARG A 37 -51.93 2.54 6.45
C ARG A 37 -53.21 2.46 7.27
N LYS A 38 -53.27 3.14 8.42
CA LYS A 38 -54.46 3.19 9.28
C LYS A 38 -55.66 3.84 8.59
N VAL A 39 -55.45 4.98 7.93
CA VAL A 39 -56.52 5.69 7.19
C VAL A 39 -57.06 4.80 6.06
N ARG A 40 -56.17 4.18 5.28
CA ARG A 40 -56.55 3.31 4.18
C ARG A 40 -57.25 2.04 4.68
N HIS A 41 -56.78 1.42 5.77
CA HIS A 41 -57.41 0.25 6.36
C HIS A 41 -58.86 0.54 6.75
N ASN A 42 -59.09 1.62 7.49
CA ASN A 42 -60.43 2.04 7.92
C ASN A 42 -61.36 2.29 6.72
N TRP A 43 -60.85 2.96 5.68
CA TRP A 43 -61.59 3.20 4.43
C TRP A 43 -62.01 1.88 3.76
N ILE A 44 -61.05 0.96 3.55
CA ILE A 44 -61.28 -0.36 2.94
C ILE A 44 -62.32 -1.16 3.73
N THR A 45 -62.23 -1.20 5.05
CA THR A 45 -63.18 -1.93 5.90
C THR A 45 -64.58 -1.32 5.92
N SER A 46 -64.70 0.00 5.73
CA SER A 46 -65.99 0.72 5.78
C SER A 46 -66.76 0.71 4.46
N ARG A 47 -66.09 0.55 3.32
CA ARG A 47 -66.67 0.76 1.97
C ARG A 47 -66.69 -0.47 1.07
N LEU A 48 -65.84 -1.47 1.30
CA LEU A 48 -65.74 -2.63 0.42
C LEU A 48 -66.47 -3.84 1.00
N ASP A 49 -67.14 -4.60 0.13
CA ASP A 49 -67.73 -5.88 0.49
C ASP A 49 -66.65 -6.97 0.74
N ALA A 50 -67.06 -8.15 1.20
CA ALA A 50 -66.12 -9.23 1.53
C ALA A 50 -65.29 -9.69 0.32
N ARG A 51 -65.87 -9.70 -0.89
CA ARG A 51 -65.22 -10.18 -2.11
C ARG A 51 -64.20 -9.18 -2.63
N GLN A 52 -64.53 -7.89 -2.60
CA GLN A 52 -63.64 -6.79 -2.96
C GLN A 52 -62.46 -6.67 -2.00
N ARG A 53 -62.67 -6.92 -0.71
CA ARG A 53 -61.57 -6.96 0.28
C ARG A 53 -60.59 -8.10 0.01
N GLU A 54 -61.08 -9.27 -0.40
CA GLU A 54 -60.22 -10.41 -0.74
C GLU A 54 -59.41 -10.15 -2.02
N LEU A 55 -60.03 -9.56 -3.05
CA LEU A 55 -59.32 -9.14 -4.26
C LEU A 55 -58.22 -8.10 -3.96
N GLN A 56 -58.53 -7.08 -3.15
CA GLN A 56 -57.56 -6.08 -2.74
C GLN A 56 -56.41 -6.68 -1.92
N ARG A 57 -56.66 -7.69 -1.07
CA ARG A 57 -55.61 -8.42 -0.35
C ARG A 57 -54.69 -9.16 -1.33
N GLY A 58 -55.25 -9.86 -2.31
CA GLY A 58 -54.47 -10.53 -3.35
C GLY A 58 -53.59 -9.56 -4.16
N GLU A 59 -54.11 -8.39 -4.52
CA GLU A 59 -53.33 -7.33 -5.20
C GLU A 59 -52.18 -6.82 -4.31
N VAL A 60 -52.44 -6.57 -3.03
CA VAL A 60 -51.41 -6.15 -2.07
C VAL A 60 -50.33 -7.22 -1.88
N ASP A 61 -50.72 -8.50 -1.79
CA ASP A 61 -49.77 -9.60 -1.66
C ASP A 61 -48.88 -9.74 -2.91
N LEU A 62 -49.44 -9.58 -4.11
CA LEU A 62 -48.66 -9.59 -5.36
C LEU A 62 -47.66 -8.43 -5.42
N ILE A 63 -48.07 -7.23 -5.00
CA ILE A 63 -47.19 -6.07 -4.92
C ILE A 63 -46.07 -6.33 -3.91
N ARG A 64 -46.39 -6.87 -2.74
CA ARG A 64 -45.40 -7.22 -1.71
C ARG A 64 -44.35 -8.20 -2.25
N ILE A 65 -44.79 -9.31 -2.84
CA ILE A 65 -43.89 -10.32 -3.42
C ILE A 65 -42.98 -9.71 -4.49
N THR A 66 -43.55 -8.87 -5.36
CA THR A 66 -42.77 -8.19 -6.42
C THR A 66 -41.75 -7.22 -5.82
N GLN A 67 -42.10 -6.53 -4.74
CA GLN A 67 -41.22 -5.61 -4.04
C GLN A 67 -40.08 -6.35 -3.31
N GLU A 68 -40.39 -7.44 -2.61
CA GLU A 68 -39.39 -8.30 -1.96
C GLU A 68 -38.37 -8.83 -2.98
N ALA A 69 -38.84 -9.36 -4.11
CA ALA A 69 -37.95 -9.82 -5.18
C ALA A 69 -37.07 -8.69 -5.78
N ARG A 70 -37.57 -7.45 -5.81
CA ARG A 70 -36.76 -6.29 -6.26
C ARG A 70 -35.71 -5.91 -5.22
N LEU A 71 -36.05 -5.95 -3.93
CA LEU A 71 -35.12 -5.67 -2.84
C LEU A 71 -33.99 -6.70 -2.81
N GLU A 72 -34.31 -7.99 -2.95
CA GLU A 72 -33.31 -9.05 -3.03
C GLU A 72 -32.35 -8.85 -4.20
N ARG A 73 -32.87 -8.53 -5.39
CA ARG A 73 -32.03 -8.22 -6.55
C ARG A 73 -31.15 -6.99 -6.33
N LEU A 74 -31.68 -5.97 -5.67
CA LEU A 74 -30.94 -4.75 -5.38
C LEU A 74 -29.82 -5.03 -4.37
N GLU A 75 -30.07 -5.86 -3.37
CA GLU A 75 -29.03 -6.30 -2.42
C GLU A 75 -27.94 -7.12 -3.14
N MET A 76 -28.31 -8.05 -4.02
CA MET A 76 -27.34 -8.80 -4.83
C MET A 76 -26.49 -7.89 -5.71
N VAL A 77 -27.08 -6.88 -6.36
CA VAL A 77 -26.33 -5.90 -7.17
C VAL A 77 -25.38 -5.09 -6.30
N LYS A 78 -25.85 -4.63 -5.13
CA LYS A 78 -25.04 -3.88 -4.17
C LYS A 78 -23.84 -4.73 -3.68
N ASP A 79 -24.07 -5.98 -3.31
CA ASP A 79 -23.02 -6.89 -2.87
C ASP A 79 -22.01 -7.17 -3.98
N THR A 80 -22.50 -7.39 -5.20
CA THR A 80 -21.64 -7.60 -6.38
C THR A 80 -20.77 -6.36 -6.67
N GLN A 81 -21.35 -5.17 -6.59
CA GLN A 81 -20.62 -3.92 -6.78
C GLN A 81 -19.61 -3.67 -5.65
N ALA A 82 -19.98 -3.94 -4.41
CA ALA A 82 -19.07 -3.82 -3.26
C ALA A 82 -17.89 -4.80 -3.40
N GLN A 83 -18.15 -6.02 -3.84
CA GLN A 83 -17.12 -7.02 -4.10
C GLN A 83 -16.20 -6.60 -5.25
N ALA A 84 -16.75 -6.12 -6.37
CA ALA A 84 -15.98 -5.63 -7.51
C ALA A 84 -15.08 -4.43 -7.12
N LEU A 85 -15.60 -3.50 -6.32
CA LEU A 85 -14.82 -2.38 -5.77
C LEU A 85 -13.67 -2.88 -4.89
N LYS A 86 -13.95 -3.84 -3.99
CA LYS A 86 -12.93 -4.44 -3.12
C LYS A 86 -11.82 -5.11 -3.92
N GLU A 87 -12.18 -5.88 -4.95
CA GLU A 87 -11.22 -6.53 -5.85
C GLU A 87 -10.37 -5.51 -6.60
N SER A 88 -10.99 -4.45 -7.15
CA SER A 88 -10.28 -3.36 -7.81
C SER A 88 -9.30 -2.66 -6.86
N CYS A 89 -9.74 -2.30 -5.65
CA CYS A 89 -8.86 -1.70 -4.65
C CYS A 89 -7.66 -2.61 -4.30
N ASN A 90 -7.90 -3.91 -4.12
CA ASN A 90 -6.84 -4.88 -3.85
C ASN A 90 -5.85 -4.97 -5.02
N GLN A 91 -6.34 -4.97 -6.26
CA GLN A 91 -5.50 -4.99 -7.44
C GLN A 91 -4.63 -3.72 -7.54
N TYR A 92 -5.21 -2.54 -7.32
CA TYR A 92 -4.47 -1.28 -7.27
C TYR A 92 -3.40 -1.27 -6.17
N LEU A 93 -3.71 -1.80 -4.98
CA LEU A 93 -2.74 -1.92 -3.90
C LEU A 93 -1.60 -2.87 -4.26
N ALA A 94 -1.91 -4.01 -4.89
CA ALA A 94 -0.90 -4.96 -5.34
C ALA A 94 0.02 -4.35 -6.41
N GLN A 95 -0.55 -3.68 -7.42
CA GLN A 95 0.20 -2.98 -8.45
C GLN A 95 1.04 -1.84 -7.88
N GLY A 96 0.49 -1.05 -6.96
CA GLY A 96 1.22 0.03 -6.29
C GLY A 96 2.42 -0.51 -5.51
N LYS A 97 2.25 -1.58 -4.73
CA LYS A 97 3.35 -2.25 -4.01
C LYS A 97 4.39 -2.82 -4.96
N ALA A 98 3.97 -3.46 -6.04
CA ALA A 98 4.88 -4.00 -7.05
C ALA A 98 5.70 -2.89 -7.74
N LYS A 99 5.06 -1.76 -8.08
CA LYS A 99 5.73 -0.60 -8.66
C LYS A 99 6.77 -0.01 -7.71
N VAL A 100 6.41 0.21 -6.44
CA VAL A 100 7.36 0.71 -5.43
C VAL A 100 8.54 -0.24 -5.28
N ARG A 101 8.30 -1.56 -5.17
CA ARG A 101 9.39 -2.55 -5.11
C ARG A 101 10.30 -2.50 -6.33
N SER A 102 9.72 -2.39 -7.52
CA SER A 102 10.49 -2.29 -8.77
C SER A 102 11.33 -1.01 -8.83
N GLU A 103 10.78 0.13 -8.41
CA GLU A 103 11.50 1.40 -8.35
C GLU A 103 12.62 1.37 -7.32
N THR A 104 12.37 0.80 -6.13
CA THR A 104 13.40 0.60 -5.10
C THR A 104 14.50 -0.32 -5.60
N HIS A 105 14.16 -1.44 -6.24
CA HIS A 105 15.15 -2.37 -6.79
C HIS A 105 16.01 -1.72 -7.87
N ARG A 106 15.39 -0.92 -8.77
CA ARG A 106 16.14 -0.16 -9.78
C ARG A 106 17.10 0.84 -9.13
N LEU A 107 16.64 1.60 -8.13
CA LEU A 107 17.48 2.56 -7.41
C LEU A 107 18.65 1.87 -6.70
N LEU A 108 18.40 0.72 -6.07
CA LEU A 108 19.46 -0.08 -5.44
C LEU A 108 20.48 -0.57 -6.46
N ILE A 109 20.05 -1.02 -7.65
CA ILE A 109 20.96 -1.43 -8.75
C ILE A 109 21.78 -0.24 -9.28
N GLU A 110 21.17 0.94 -9.43
CA GLU A 110 21.88 2.14 -9.90
C GLU A 110 22.94 2.58 -8.88
N GLN A 111 22.60 2.63 -7.59
CA GLN A 111 23.56 2.94 -6.51
C GLN A 111 24.65 1.88 -6.42
N ALA A 112 24.26 0.62 -6.61
CA ALA A 112 25.17 -0.50 -6.67
C ALA A 112 26.26 -0.31 -7.74
N GLN A 113 25.83 0.04 -8.96
CA GLN A 113 26.74 0.27 -10.06
C GLN A 113 27.67 1.47 -9.82
N GLN A 114 27.15 2.57 -9.26
CA GLN A 114 27.95 3.74 -8.90
C GLN A 114 29.04 3.41 -7.88
N LEU A 115 28.68 2.68 -6.81
CA LEU A 115 29.63 2.26 -5.79
C LEU A 115 30.72 1.33 -6.36
N ARG A 116 30.36 0.47 -7.31
CA ARG A 116 31.33 -0.39 -7.99
C ARG A 116 32.32 0.43 -8.81
N GLU A 117 31.84 1.39 -9.59
CA GLU A 117 32.71 2.28 -10.38
C GLU A 117 33.63 3.12 -9.48
N GLU A 118 33.15 3.57 -8.32
CA GLU A 118 33.99 4.26 -7.33
C GLU A 118 35.04 3.33 -6.70
N ALA A 119 34.66 2.09 -6.38
CA ALA A 119 35.58 1.09 -5.84
C ALA A 119 36.70 0.76 -6.85
N ASP A 120 36.35 0.55 -8.12
CA ASP A 120 37.31 0.27 -9.20
C ASP A 120 38.32 1.44 -9.32
N ARG A 121 37.85 2.70 -9.26
CA ARG A 121 38.75 3.88 -9.28
C ARG A 121 39.67 3.95 -8.07
N ILE A 122 39.17 3.61 -6.88
CA ILE A 122 39.99 3.59 -5.65
C ILE A 122 41.06 2.50 -5.77
N GLU A 123 40.70 1.33 -6.30
CA GLU A 123 41.62 0.22 -6.53
C GLU A 123 42.72 0.60 -7.53
N GLU A 124 42.36 1.18 -8.68
CA GLU A 124 43.33 1.68 -9.65
C GLU A 124 44.29 2.71 -9.03
N SER A 125 43.75 3.67 -8.27
CA SER A 125 44.57 4.68 -7.58
C SER A 125 45.50 4.07 -6.52
N PHE A 126 45.02 3.04 -5.82
CA PHE A 126 45.83 2.31 -4.84
C PHE A 126 46.97 1.55 -5.51
N ILE A 127 46.69 0.83 -6.61
CA ILE A 127 47.69 0.11 -7.40
C ILE A 127 48.78 1.08 -7.89
N GLU A 128 48.41 2.21 -8.49
CA GLU A 128 49.39 3.21 -8.94
C GLU A 128 50.27 3.71 -7.79
N ARG A 129 49.70 3.87 -6.59
CA ARG A 129 50.43 4.34 -5.41
C ARG A 129 51.40 3.28 -4.90
N ILE A 130 51.00 2.00 -4.91
CA ILE A 130 51.85 0.86 -4.55
C ILE A 130 53.00 0.72 -5.55
N GLU A 131 52.74 0.79 -6.85
CA GLU A 131 53.77 0.73 -7.89
C GLU A 131 54.84 1.82 -7.69
N ARG A 132 54.41 3.07 -7.48
CA ARG A 132 55.33 4.18 -7.19
C ARG A 132 56.13 3.96 -5.90
N LYS A 133 55.52 3.36 -4.87
CA LYS A 133 56.24 3.03 -3.63
C LYS A 133 57.25 1.90 -3.83
N GLN A 134 56.91 0.87 -4.61
CA GLN A 134 57.83 -0.21 -4.97
C GLN A 134 59.03 0.30 -5.77
N GLU A 135 58.81 1.21 -6.74
CA GLU A 135 59.90 1.85 -7.48
C GLU A 135 60.85 2.62 -6.55
N ARG A 136 60.30 3.38 -5.60
CA ARG A 136 61.11 4.10 -4.60
C ARG A 136 61.88 3.15 -3.69
N LEU A 137 61.27 2.05 -3.27
CA LEU A 137 61.89 0.98 -2.48
C LEU A 137 63.11 0.39 -3.18
N LYS A 138 63.02 0.14 -4.50
CA LYS A 138 64.14 -0.37 -5.31
C LYS A 138 65.32 0.61 -5.42
N ALA A 139 65.09 1.91 -5.21
CA ALA A 139 66.12 2.93 -5.26
C ALA A 139 66.87 3.12 -3.92
N ILE A 140 66.39 2.52 -2.83
CA ILE A 140 67.03 2.60 -1.50
C ILE A 140 68.20 1.63 -1.46
N LYS A 141 69.37 2.12 -1.01
CA LYS A 141 70.62 1.33 -0.91
C LYS A 141 70.85 0.68 0.46
N ASP A 142 70.11 1.11 1.47
CA ASP A 142 70.20 0.56 2.83
C ASP A 142 69.24 -0.62 2.97
N ASP A 143 69.80 -1.83 3.03
CA ASP A 143 69.04 -3.08 3.10
C ASP A 143 68.07 -3.13 4.29
N ARG A 144 68.45 -2.60 5.46
CA ARG A 144 67.58 -2.63 6.65
C ARG A 144 66.40 -1.68 6.50
N LEU A 145 66.65 -0.50 5.94
CA LEU A 145 65.61 0.47 5.66
C LEU A 145 64.66 -0.02 4.56
N GLN A 146 65.21 -0.65 3.52
CA GLN A 146 64.46 -1.25 2.43
C GLN A 146 63.53 -2.35 2.95
N GLN A 147 64.05 -3.26 3.79
CA GLN A 147 63.27 -4.37 4.33
C GLN A 147 62.13 -3.89 5.22
N ARG A 148 62.39 -2.92 6.12
CA ARG A 148 61.35 -2.32 6.96
C ARG A 148 60.24 -1.62 6.15
N LEU A 149 60.62 -0.92 5.07
CA LEU A 149 59.65 -0.25 4.21
C LEU A 149 58.87 -1.23 3.33
N ALA A 150 59.47 -2.38 2.97
CA ALA A 150 58.78 -3.47 2.30
C ALA A 150 57.72 -4.10 3.21
N ASP A 151 58.08 -4.42 4.46
CA ASP A 151 57.12 -4.93 5.45
C ASP A 151 55.95 -3.95 5.68
N GLN A 152 56.22 -2.65 5.70
CA GLN A 152 55.18 -1.62 5.78
C GLN A 152 54.28 -1.57 4.55
N LEU A 153 54.85 -1.80 3.36
CA LEU A 153 54.07 -1.83 2.12
C LEU A 153 53.15 -3.06 2.08
N ASP A 154 53.65 -4.21 2.50
CA ASP A 154 52.87 -5.45 2.58
C ASP A 154 51.71 -5.29 3.58
N GLN A 155 51.97 -4.68 4.75
CA GLN A 155 50.92 -4.34 5.72
C GLN A 155 49.85 -3.41 5.12
N GLU A 156 50.24 -2.38 4.36
CA GLU A 156 49.27 -1.47 3.71
C GLU A 156 48.42 -2.18 2.64
N ILE A 157 48.99 -3.18 1.95
CA ILE A 157 48.24 -4.02 1.00
C ILE A 157 47.24 -4.90 1.74
N ASP A 158 47.66 -5.55 2.82
CA ASP A 158 46.78 -6.39 3.65
C ASP A 158 45.62 -5.57 4.23
N ASP A 159 45.90 -4.39 4.79
CA ASP A 159 44.89 -3.47 5.32
C ASP A 159 43.87 -3.03 4.24
N PHE A 160 44.34 -2.81 3.01
CA PHE A 160 43.47 -2.45 1.88
C PHE A 160 42.58 -3.63 1.46
N CYS A 161 43.14 -4.83 1.36
CA CYS A 161 42.38 -6.04 1.06
C CYS A 161 41.33 -6.33 2.13
N GLU A 162 41.64 -6.11 3.40
CA GLU A 162 40.67 -6.26 4.49
C GLU A 162 39.54 -5.25 4.36
N LEU A 163 39.85 -3.98 4.10
CA LEU A 163 38.85 -2.93 3.88
C LEU A 163 37.94 -3.25 2.68
N GLN A 164 38.51 -3.72 1.58
CA GLN A 164 37.76 -4.13 0.38
C GLN A 164 36.78 -5.26 0.72
N ASN A 165 37.24 -6.29 1.44
CA ASN A 165 36.40 -7.40 1.88
C ASN A 165 35.24 -6.94 2.79
N GLN A 166 35.52 -6.04 3.74
CA GLN A 166 34.50 -5.49 4.62
C GLN A 166 33.45 -4.66 3.85
N LEU A 167 33.88 -3.87 2.85
CA LEU A 167 32.98 -3.10 1.99
C LEU A 167 32.10 -4.02 1.13
N MET A 168 32.69 -5.05 0.52
CA MET A 168 31.95 -6.04 -0.27
C MET A 168 30.94 -6.81 0.57
N ALA A 169 31.29 -7.17 1.82
CA ALA A 169 30.37 -7.82 2.75
C ALA A 169 29.19 -6.92 3.13
N LYS A 170 29.43 -5.64 3.46
CA LYS A 170 28.36 -4.67 3.75
C LYS A 170 27.44 -4.47 2.55
N TYR A 171 28.02 -4.44 1.36
CA TYR A 171 27.26 -4.28 0.13
C TYR A 171 26.37 -5.49 -0.17
N GLN A 172 26.89 -6.71 -0.02
CA GLN A 172 26.10 -7.93 -0.13
C GLN A 172 24.94 -7.96 0.87
N SER A 173 25.18 -7.50 2.10
CA SER A 173 24.13 -7.35 3.12
C SER A 173 23.01 -6.40 2.68
N ILE A 174 23.35 -5.20 2.18
CA ILE A 174 22.36 -4.21 1.69
C ILE A 174 21.53 -4.76 0.53
N VAL A 175 22.18 -5.46 -0.41
CA VAL A 175 21.47 -6.08 -1.55
C VAL A 175 20.57 -7.22 -1.08
N SER A 176 21.02 -8.03 -0.11
CA SER A 176 20.24 -9.16 0.43
C SER A 176 19.05 -8.74 1.29
N GLU A 177 19.13 -7.60 2.00
CA GLU A 177 18.03 -7.04 2.79
C GLU A 177 16.98 -6.34 1.91
N GLY A 178 17.35 -5.94 0.68
CA GLY A 178 16.47 -5.31 -0.30
C GLY A 178 15.64 -6.28 -1.15
N ILE A 179 15.86 -7.59 -1.03
CA ILE A 179 15.12 -8.67 -1.72
C ILE A 179 14.08 -9.28 -0.78
#